data_AF-A0AAE0EDF4-F1
#
_entry.id   AF-A0AAE0EDF4-F1
#
_cell.length_a   1.000
_cell.length_b   1.000
_cell.length_c   1.000
_cell.angle_alpha   90.00
_cell.angle_beta   90.00
_cell.angle_gamma   90.00
#
_symmetry.space_group_name_H-M   'P 1'
#
loop_
_entity.id
_entity.type
_entity.pdbx_description
1 polymer ?
#
loop_
_entity_poly.entity_id
_entity_poly.type
_entity_poly.pdbx_seq_one_letter_code
_entity_poly.pdbx_strand_id
1 'polypeptide(L)'
;MMEGKSCSKKKRAVPHDYGFSDTVFSWSLNDIFDQSLFKDKVAKIPESFHSVGQYFGSYMFPLLEETRTQLCSSMDTISRAPFAQVVGFEESKPYGRKFYDVNVDDWRNRFSNRGKEPYKILPGDVLILADAKPESASDLQRVGMKWTFLSVTRIPDDEHGIGSTSIYFKVKASKDILLDDKMKKSMFVIFLTNITPNCRIWNSLHMSGNLKIIEKVLCTNHGVGILKMIFVDLIFIVLTLHLLMCWDTSCTE
;
A
#
# COMPACT_ATOMS: atom_id res chain seq x y z
N MET A 1 -44.81 -20.90 14.33
CA MET A 1 -43.62 -21.00 13.45
C MET A 1 -43.11 -19.59 13.23
N MET A 2 -41.93 -19.25 13.76
CA MET A 2 -41.35 -17.90 13.60
C MET A 2 -40.49 -17.87 12.34
N GLU A 3 -40.79 -16.93 11.47
CA GLU A 3 -40.10 -16.66 10.22
C GLU A 3 -38.80 -15.92 10.51
N GLY A 4 -37.67 -16.59 10.30
CA GLY A 4 -36.34 -16.03 10.51
C GLY A 4 -36.00 -14.99 9.46
N LYS A 5 -35.93 -13.71 9.86
CA LYS A 5 -35.41 -12.62 9.02
C LYS A 5 -33.93 -12.85 8.71
N SER A 6 -33.64 -13.20 7.46
CA SER A 6 -32.30 -13.21 6.88
C SER A 6 -31.71 -11.79 6.91
N CYS A 7 -30.63 -11.61 7.67
CA CYS A 7 -29.85 -10.39 7.70
C CYS A 7 -29.00 -10.32 6.42
N SER A 8 -29.45 -9.54 5.44
CA SER A 8 -28.72 -9.26 4.22
C SER A 8 -27.43 -8.50 4.54
N LYS A 9 -26.30 -9.21 4.54
CA LYS A 9 -24.96 -8.63 4.66
C LYS A 9 -24.76 -7.65 3.50
N LYS A 10 -24.85 -6.34 3.78
CA LYS A 10 -24.48 -5.27 2.83
C LYS A 10 -23.03 -5.51 2.39
N LYS A 11 -22.81 -5.85 1.12
CA LYS A 11 -21.50 -5.85 0.49
C LYS A 11 -20.91 -4.45 0.70
N ARG A 12 -19.86 -4.33 1.52
CA ARG A 12 -19.11 -3.08 1.65
C ARG A 12 -18.56 -2.76 0.25
N ALA A 13 -18.97 -1.64 -0.32
CA ALA A 13 -18.40 -1.15 -1.57
C ALA A 13 -16.88 -1.02 -1.37
N VAL A 14 -16.09 -1.47 -2.35
CA VAL A 14 -14.64 -1.23 -2.35
C VAL A 14 -14.45 0.27 -2.27
N PRO A 15 -13.72 0.81 -1.28
CA PRO A 15 -13.50 2.24 -1.17
C PRO A 15 -12.94 2.76 -2.49
N HIS A 16 -13.59 3.76 -3.07
CA HIS A 16 -13.07 4.47 -4.23
C HIS A 16 -11.80 5.18 -3.76
N ASP A 17 -10.63 4.69 -4.17
CA ASP A 17 -9.32 5.21 -3.75
C ASP A 17 -8.90 6.47 -4.55
N TYR A 18 -9.83 7.03 -5.32
CA TYR A 18 -9.63 8.18 -6.20
C TYR A 18 -8.39 8.02 -7.11
N GLY A 19 -8.10 6.79 -7.56
CA GLY A 19 -6.99 6.49 -8.45
C GLY A 19 -5.62 6.53 -7.78
N PHE A 20 -5.54 6.54 -6.45
CA PHE A 20 -4.27 6.53 -5.73
C PHE A 20 -3.46 5.26 -6.03
N SER A 21 -4.07 4.09 -5.88
CA SER A 21 -3.36 2.83 -6.15
C SER A 21 -2.96 2.74 -7.61
N ASP A 22 -3.78 3.24 -8.53
CA ASP A 22 -3.46 3.30 -9.96
C ASP A 22 -2.25 4.20 -10.23
N THR A 23 -2.14 5.34 -9.53
CA THR A 23 -0.98 6.23 -9.62
C THR A 23 0.28 5.54 -9.11
N VAL A 24 0.23 4.95 -7.92
CA VAL A 24 1.36 4.23 -7.32
C VAL A 24 1.80 3.06 -8.21
N PHE A 25 0.85 2.35 -8.82
CA PHE A 25 1.12 1.16 -9.64
C PHE A 25 1.53 1.48 -11.07
N SER A 26 1.42 2.75 -11.48
CA SER A 26 1.95 3.25 -12.75
C SER A 26 3.46 3.49 -12.71
N TRP A 27 4.05 3.62 -11.52
CA TRP A 27 5.47 3.87 -11.35
C TRP A 27 6.32 2.68 -11.79
N SER A 28 7.38 2.99 -12.54
CA SER A 28 8.48 2.08 -12.81
C SER A 28 9.45 2.01 -11.63
N LEU A 29 10.38 1.05 -11.65
CA LEU A 29 11.47 1.02 -10.66
C LEU A 29 12.30 2.30 -10.71
N ASN A 30 12.53 2.86 -11.91
CA ASN A 30 13.29 4.10 -12.05
C ASN A 30 12.55 5.25 -11.37
N ASP A 31 11.23 5.34 -11.53
CA ASP A 31 10.43 6.35 -10.83
C ASP A 31 10.49 6.17 -9.32
N ILE A 32 10.44 4.92 -8.82
CA ILE A 32 10.54 4.62 -7.38
C ILE A 32 11.92 5.01 -6.84
N PHE A 33 13.01 4.80 -7.59
CA PHE A 33 14.36 5.14 -7.15
C PHE A 33 14.75 6.61 -7.42
N ASP A 34 13.99 7.33 -8.23
CA ASP A 34 14.25 8.73 -8.53
C ASP A 34 13.80 9.66 -7.39
N GLN A 35 14.76 10.11 -6.59
CA GLN A 35 14.54 11.09 -5.52
C GLN A 35 14.12 12.48 -6.04
N SER A 36 14.26 12.73 -7.34
CA SER A 36 13.90 14.00 -7.97
C SER A 36 12.52 13.99 -8.62
N LEU A 37 11.83 12.85 -8.67
CA LEU A 37 10.56 12.66 -9.39
C LEU A 37 9.51 13.73 -9.07
N PHE A 38 9.40 14.13 -7.79
CA PHE A 38 8.47 15.14 -7.33
C PHE A 38 9.15 16.41 -6.79
N LYS A 39 10.46 16.57 -6.95
CA LYS A 39 11.23 17.67 -6.33
C LYS A 39 10.68 19.06 -6.64
N ASP A 40 10.28 19.30 -7.89
CA ASP A 40 9.74 20.61 -8.31
C ASP A 40 8.25 20.77 -7.98
N LYS A 41 7.58 19.70 -7.57
CA LYS A 41 6.14 19.67 -7.24
C LYS A 41 5.88 19.67 -5.74
N VAL A 42 6.82 19.16 -4.95
CA VAL A 42 6.83 19.25 -3.49
C VAL A 42 7.35 20.64 -3.11
N ALA A 43 6.44 21.61 -3.13
CA ALA A 43 6.72 22.95 -2.64
C ALA A 43 6.59 23.01 -1.12
N LYS A 44 7.25 23.99 -0.50
CA LYS A 44 7.02 24.32 0.91
C LYS A 44 5.54 24.59 1.14
N ILE A 45 4.94 23.89 2.09
CA ILE A 45 3.54 24.07 2.45
C ILE A 45 3.34 25.51 2.97
N PRO A 46 2.41 26.30 2.37
CA PRO A 46 2.13 27.66 2.81
C PRO A 46 1.67 27.74 4.27
N GLU A 47 1.96 28.85 4.93
CA GLU A 47 1.49 29.09 6.31
C GLU A 47 0.01 29.48 6.39
N SER A 48 -0.55 29.93 5.27
CA SER A 48 -1.96 30.31 5.13
C SER A 48 -2.49 29.90 3.75
N PHE A 49 -3.77 29.59 3.67
CA PHE A 49 -4.42 29.15 2.44
C PHE A 49 -5.60 30.06 2.11
N HIS A 50 -5.74 30.41 0.83
CA HIS A 50 -6.81 31.26 0.33
C HIS A 50 -8.07 30.46 -0.02
N SER A 51 -7.96 29.13 -0.10
CA SER A 51 -9.09 28.23 -0.34
C SER A 51 -8.82 26.83 0.20
N VAL A 52 -9.90 26.09 0.46
CA VAL A 52 -9.86 24.68 0.83
C VAL A 52 -9.18 23.84 -0.26
N GLY A 53 -9.41 24.19 -1.53
CA GLY A 53 -8.74 23.52 -2.67
C GLY A 53 -7.23 23.73 -2.66
N GLN A 54 -6.76 24.94 -2.33
CA GLN A 54 -5.32 25.22 -2.18
C GLN A 54 -4.73 24.41 -1.00
N TYR A 55 -5.46 24.30 0.11
CA TYR A 55 -5.06 23.50 1.25
C TYR A 55 -4.87 22.03 0.87
N PHE A 56 -5.91 21.36 0.34
CA PHE A 56 -5.82 19.94 -0.02
C PHE A 56 -4.81 19.67 -1.14
N GLY A 57 -4.77 20.52 -2.16
CA GLY A 57 -3.81 20.40 -3.26
C GLY A 57 -2.36 20.45 -2.81
N SER A 58 -2.05 21.19 -1.73
CA SER A 58 -0.69 21.31 -1.21
C SER A 58 -0.14 20.00 -0.62
N TYR A 59 -1.00 19.07 -0.20
CA TYR A 59 -0.60 17.79 0.39
C TYR A 59 -0.55 16.63 -0.61
N MET A 60 -1.04 16.81 -1.85
CA MET A 60 -1.09 15.74 -2.83
C MET A 60 0.30 15.23 -3.22
N PHE A 61 1.21 16.12 -3.63
CA PHE A 61 2.57 15.74 -4.01
C PHE A 61 3.44 15.29 -2.83
N PRO A 62 3.39 15.93 -1.64
CA PRO A 62 4.03 15.39 -0.45
C PRO A 62 3.64 13.94 -0.14
N LEU A 63 2.36 13.60 -0.24
CA LEU A 63 1.88 12.24 0.02
C LEU A 63 2.37 11.23 -1.03
N LEU A 64 2.43 11.64 -2.31
CA LEU A 64 3.00 10.81 -3.37
C LEU A 64 4.50 10.58 -3.13
N GLU A 65 5.24 11.62 -2.75
CA GLU A 65 6.68 11.53 -2.44
C GLU A 65 6.97 10.68 -1.20
N GLU A 66 6.15 10.79 -0.16
CA GLU A 66 6.19 9.92 1.02
C GLU A 66 5.98 8.45 0.63
N THR A 67 4.95 8.17 -0.18
CA THR A 67 4.63 6.81 -0.64
C THR A 67 5.73 6.24 -1.52
N ARG A 68 6.31 7.05 -2.42
CA ARG A 68 7.46 6.68 -3.26
C ARG A 68 8.67 6.33 -2.39
N THR A 69 8.97 7.17 -1.41
CA THR A 69 10.09 6.95 -0.47
C THR A 69 9.89 5.69 0.36
N GLN A 70 8.67 5.43 0.84
CA GLN A 70 8.32 4.21 1.55
C GLN A 70 8.54 2.96 0.69
N LEU A 71 8.10 2.98 -0.57
CA LEU A 71 8.36 1.89 -1.52
C LEU A 71 9.85 1.69 -1.80
N CYS A 72 10.60 2.79 -1.99
CA CYS A 72 12.05 2.74 -2.17
C CYS A 72 12.73 2.05 -0.99
N SER A 73 12.39 2.43 0.24
CA SER A 73 12.93 1.81 1.45
C SER A 73 12.59 0.32 1.58
N SER A 74 11.37 -0.08 1.19
CA SER A 74 10.99 -1.49 1.12
C SER A 74 11.80 -2.27 0.09
N MET A 75 12.18 -1.66 -1.03
CA MET A 75 13.03 -2.29 -2.05
C MET A 75 14.46 -2.53 -1.54
N ASP A 76 15.02 -1.63 -0.75
CA ASP A 76 16.36 -1.79 -0.15
C ASP A 76 16.42 -3.00 0.79
N THR A 77 15.30 -3.37 1.39
CA THR A 77 15.18 -4.49 2.35
C THR A 77 14.47 -5.71 1.78
N ILE A 78 14.21 -5.75 0.47
CA ILE A 78 13.43 -6.79 -0.22
C ILE A 78 13.94 -8.21 0.03
N SER A 79 15.25 -8.36 0.20
CA SER A 79 15.91 -9.65 0.43
C SER A 79 15.46 -10.31 1.75
N ARG A 80 15.03 -9.48 2.71
CA ARG A 80 14.57 -9.86 4.05
C ARG A 80 13.05 -9.89 4.16
N ALA A 81 12.34 -9.45 3.11
CA ALA A 81 10.90 -9.34 3.14
C ALA A 81 10.21 -10.71 3.29
N PRO A 82 9.03 -10.75 3.93
CA PRO A 82 8.16 -11.91 3.89
C PRO A 82 7.83 -12.33 2.45
N PHE A 83 7.90 -13.62 2.17
CA PHE A 83 7.60 -14.16 0.85
C PHE A 83 6.91 -15.53 0.96
N ALA A 84 6.19 -15.91 -0.09
CA ALA A 84 5.57 -17.22 -0.22
C ALA A 84 5.60 -17.65 -1.69
N GLN A 85 5.61 -18.96 -1.93
CA GLN A 85 5.47 -19.55 -3.25
C GLN A 85 4.00 -19.61 -3.64
N VAL A 86 3.69 -19.25 -4.89
CA VAL A 86 2.34 -19.33 -5.43
C VAL A 86 1.98 -20.78 -5.75
N VAL A 87 0.88 -21.27 -5.19
CA VAL A 87 0.35 -22.62 -5.49
C VAL A 87 -0.89 -22.58 -6.38
N GLY A 88 -1.62 -21.46 -6.39
CA GLY A 88 -2.77 -21.20 -7.24
C GLY A 88 -2.83 -19.74 -7.68
N PHE A 89 -3.14 -19.51 -8.95
CA PHE A 89 -3.22 -18.15 -9.52
C PHE A 89 -4.20 -18.12 -10.67
N GLU A 90 -5.40 -17.63 -10.41
CA GLU A 90 -6.53 -17.67 -11.35
C GLU A 90 -7.09 -16.27 -11.56
N GLU A 91 -7.58 -15.96 -12.75
CA GLU A 91 -8.23 -14.67 -13.01
C GLU A 91 -9.58 -14.59 -12.29
N SER A 92 -9.79 -13.52 -11.52
CA SER A 92 -10.96 -13.35 -10.66
C SER A 92 -12.18 -12.91 -11.46
N LYS A 93 -13.10 -13.85 -11.76
CA LYS A 93 -14.40 -13.52 -12.35
C LYS A 93 -15.36 -13.00 -11.27
N PRO A 94 -16.19 -11.96 -11.51
CA PRO A 94 -16.46 -11.28 -12.78
C PRO A 94 -15.66 -9.98 -12.99
N TYR A 95 -14.67 -9.67 -12.13
CA TYR A 95 -14.06 -8.34 -12.03
C TYR A 95 -13.18 -7.94 -13.23
N GLY A 96 -12.90 -8.87 -14.15
CA GLY A 96 -12.22 -8.59 -15.42
C GLY A 96 -10.69 -8.64 -15.31
N ARG A 97 -10.03 -8.19 -16.39
CA ARG A 97 -8.56 -8.22 -16.54
C ARG A 97 -7.84 -7.59 -15.34
N LYS A 98 -6.67 -8.12 -15.00
CA LYS A 98 -5.78 -7.72 -13.88
C LYS A 98 -6.23 -8.11 -12.47
N PHE A 99 -7.42 -8.64 -12.25
CA PHE A 99 -7.82 -9.15 -10.94
C PHE A 99 -7.58 -10.65 -10.86
N TYR A 100 -6.94 -11.10 -9.78
CA TYR A 100 -6.56 -12.50 -9.62
C TYR A 100 -6.88 -13.01 -8.22
N ASP A 101 -7.29 -14.27 -8.17
CA ASP A 101 -7.41 -15.09 -6.98
C ASP A 101 -6.09 -15.84 -6.80
N VAL A 102 -5.42 -15.60 -5.66
CA VAL A 102 -4.08 -16.12 -5.38
C VAL A 102 -4.13 -17.02 -4.16
N ASN A 103 -3.52 -18.19 -4.29
CA ASN A 103 -3.25 -19.10 -3.18
C ASN A 103 -1.74 -19.32 -3.07
N VAL A 104 -1.21 -19.29 -1.86
CA VAL A 104 0.22 -19.43 -1.57
C VAL A 104 0.50 -20.58 -0.60
N ASP A 105 1.75 -20.99 -0.50
CA ASP A 105 2.23 -21.82 0.60
C ASP A 105 2.41 -20.99 1.90
N ASP A 106 3.05 -21.58 2.91
CA ASP A 106 3.33 -20.88 4.15
C ASP A 106 4.28 -19.69 3.94
N TRP A 107 3.92 -18.54 4.51
CA TRP A 107 4.77 -17.35 4.48
C TRP A 107 6.09 -17.57 5.23
N ARG A 108 7.19 -17.21 4.56
CA ARG A 108 8.56 -17.35 5.04
C ARG A 108 9.18 -15.98 5.24
N ASN A 109 10.02 -15.83 6.27
CA ASN A 109 10.88 -14.68 6.45
C ASN A 109 12.31 -15.17 6.69
N ARG A 110 13.32 -14.55 6.06
CA ARG A 110 14.75 -14.92 6.21
C ARG A 110 15.19 -14.95 7.69
N PHE A 111 14.55 -14.16 8.55
CA PHE A 111 14.88 -14.04 9.98
C PHE A 111 13.73 -14.41 10.93
N SER A 112 12.81 -15.30 10.55
CA SER A 112 11.84 -15.81 11.51
C SER A 112 12.55 -16.68 12.55
N ASN A 113 13.06 -16.04 13.60
CA ASN A 113 13.35 -16.70 14.88
C ASN A 113 12.10 -17.50 15.26
N ARG A 114 12.30 -18.76 15.68
CA ARG A 114 11.24 -19.64 16.18
C ARG A 114 10.50 -18.92 17.32
N GLY A 115 9.36 -18.29 17.02
CA GLY A 115 8.58 -17.52 18.00
C GLY A 115 7.93 -16.23 17.49
N LYS A 116 8.31 -15.70 16.32
CA LYS A 116 7.54 -14.60 15.70
C LYS A 116 6.34 -15.15 14.93
N GLU A 117 5.17 -14.54 15.12
CA GLU A 117 3.98 -14.86 14.32
C GLU A 117 4.30 -14.72 12.83
N PRO A 118 3.81 -15.64 11.97
CA PRO A 118 4.00 -15.51 10.54
C PRO A 118 3.40 -14.19 10.03
N TYR A 119 3.96 -13.68 8.93
CA TYR A 119 3.44 -12.46 8.32
C TYR A 119 1.97 -12.66 7.93
N LYS A 120 1.13 -11.73 8.39
CA LYS A 120 -0.30 -11.70 8.08
C LYS A 120 -0.56 -10.72 6.94
N ILE A 121 -1.04 -11.25 5.83
CA ILE A 121 -1.49 -10.44 4.70
C ILE A 121 -2.70 -9.59 5.06
N LEU A 122 -2.76 -8.37 4.54
CA LEU A 122 -3.79 -7.37 4.79
C LEU A 122 -4.24 -6.71 3.48
N PRO A 123 -5.50 -6.24 3.40
CA PRO A 123 -5.90 -5.36 2.31
C PRO A 123 -5.02 -4.11 2.26
N GLY A 124 -4.68 -3.67 1.06
CA GLY A 124 -3.75 -2.57 0.80
C GLY A 124 -2.27 -2.95 0.86
N ASP A 125 -1.94 -4.23 1.11
CA ASP A 125 -0.57 -4.69 0.92
C ASP A 125 -0.18 -4.62 -0.56
N VAL A 126 1.03 -4.12 -0.79
CA VAL A 126 1.71 -4.10 -2.08
C VAL A 126 2.72 -5.23 -2.07
N LEU A 127 2.60 -6.12 -3.05
CA LEU A 127 3.47 -7.27 -3.23
C LEU A 127 4.17 -7.19 -4.59
N ILE A 128 5.29 -7.89 -4.71
CA ILE A 128 5.89 -8.24 -6.00
C ILE A 128 5.56 -9.70 -6.29
N LEU A 129 5.05 -9.96 -7.48
CA LEU A 129 5.06 -11.30 -8.07
C LEU A 129 6.32 -11.43 -8.93
N ALA A 130 7.16 -12.43 -8.68
CA ALA A 130 8.39 -12.66 -9.43
C ALA A 130 8.63 -14.15 -9.71
N ASP A 131 9.32 -14.48 -10.80
CA ASP A 131 9.71 -15.85 -11.16
C ASP A 131 10.85 -16.43 -10.29
N ALA A 132 11.57 -15.57 -9.59
CA ALA A 132 12.54 -15.94 -8.56
C ALA A 132 12.47 -14.94 -7.39
N LYS A 133 12.86 -15.38 -6.20
CA LYS A 133 13.00 -14.49 -5.06
C LYS A 133 14.19 -13.54 -5.29
N PRO A 134 13.99 -12.21 -5.30
CA PRO A 134 15.09 -11.26 -5.42
C PRO A 134 15.95 -11.23 -4.15
N GLU A 135 17.27 -11.17 -4.32
CA GLU A 135 18.23 -10.94 -3.23
C GLU A 135 18.55 -9.44 -3.09
N SER A 136 18.22 -8.64 -4.10
CA SER A 136 18.33 -7.19 -4.09
C SER A 136 17.32 -6.55 -5.04
N ALA A 137 17.08 -5.25 -4.89
CA ALA A 137 16.28 -4.48 -5.84
C ALA A 137 16.83 -4.54 -7.28
N SER A 138 18.14 -4.61 -7.43
CA SER A 138 18.80 -4.72 -8.75
C SER A 138 18.47 -6.02 -9.48
N ASP A 139 18.12 -7.09 -8.77
CA ASP A 139 17.70 -8.34 -9.42
C ASP A 139 16.47 -8.12 -10.30
N LEU A 140 15.53 -7.27 -9.86
CA LEU A 140 14.32 -6.93 -10.61
C LEU A 140 14.62 -6.21 -11.94
N GLN A 141 15.81 -5.62 -12.09
CA GLN A 141 16.23 -4.96 -13.33
C GLN A 141 17.01 -5.90 -14.27
N ARG A 142 17.29 -7.14 -13.85
CA ARG A 142 18.07 -8.09 -14.66
C ARG A 142 17.26 -8.54 -15.88
N VAL A 143 17.95 -8.61 -17.01
CA VAL A 143 17.38 -9.12 -18.26
C VAL A 143 16.85 -10.53 -18.04
N GLY A 144 15.58 -10.74 -18.39
CA GLY A 144 14.91 -12.03 -18.29
C GLY A 144 14.14 -12.27 -16.98
N MET A 145 14.35 -11.46 -15.94
CA MET A 145 13.55 -11.56 -14.71
C MET A 145 12.13 -11.05 -14.97
N LYS A 146 11.13 -11.90 -14.76
CA LYS A 146 9.72 -11.52 -14.91
C LYS A 146 9.16 -11.16 -13.55
N TRP A 147 8.67 -9.94 -13.43
CA TRP A 147 8.00 -9.49 -12.21
C TRP A 147 6.90 -8.46 -12.48
N THR A 148 5.99 -8.30 -11.52
CA THR A 148 4.93 -7.26 -11.54
C THR A 148 4.46 -6.92 -10.13
N PHE A 149 3.86 -5.73 -9.95
CA PHE A 149 3.24 -5.35 -8.69
C PHE A 149 1.85 -5.93 -8.55
N LEU A 150 1.51 -6.33 -7.33
CA LEU A 150 0.18 -6.77 -6.91
C LEU A 150 -0.31 -5.91 -5.75
N SER A 151 -1.58 -5.51 -5.77
CA SER A 151 -2.28 -4.86 -4.66
C SER A 151 -3.27 -5.85 -4.07
N VAL A 152 -3.15 -6.14 -2.78
CA VAL A 152 -4.14 -6.97 -2.08
C VAL A 152 -5.42 -6.17 -1.91
N THR A 153 -6.47 -6.59 -2.61
CA THR A 153 -7.77 -5.89 -2.61
C THR A 153 -8.70 -6.42 -1.53
N ARG A 154 -8.68 -7.73 -1.33
CA ARG A 154 -9.58 -8.41 -0.41
C ARG A 154 -8.97 -9.72 0.03
N ILE A 155 -9.16 -10.02 1.31
CA ILE A 155 -8.96 -11.34 1.86
C ILE A 155 -10.36 -11.88 2.12
N PRO A 156 -10.77 -12.95 1.44
CA PRO A 156 -12.04 -13.60 1.74
C PRO A 156 -12.06 -14.03 3.20
N ASP A 157 -13.22 -13.91 3.86
CA ASP A 157 -13.38 -14.39 5.23
C ASP A 157 -13.23 -15.91 5.16
N ASP A 158 -12.06 -16.45 5.52
CA ASP A 158 -11.91 -17.88 5.65
C ASP A 158 -12.79 -18.37 6.80
N GLU A 159 -13.47 -19.50 6.59
CA GLU A 159 -14.11 -20.31 7.63
C GLU A 159 -13.10 -20.93 8.61
N HIS A 160 -11.82 -20.56 8.51
CA HIS A 160 -10.73 -21.06 9.32
C HIS A 160 -10.40 -20.06 10.43
N GLY A 161 -10.37 -20.60 11.64
CA GLY A 161 -10.48 -19.86 12.89
C GLY A 161 -9.45 -18.75 13.10
N ILE A 162 -9.77 -17.93 14.08
CA ILE A 162 -8.99 -16.79 14.56
C ILE A 162 -7.53 -17.23 14.78
N GLY A 163 -6.62 -16.80 13.89
CA GLY A 163 -5.17 -17.03 14.04
C GLY A 163 -4.46 -17.68 12.85
N SER A 164 -5.15 -18.14 11.80
CA SER A 164 -4.45 -18.63 10.60
C SER A 164 -3.91 -17.46 9.76
N THR A 165 -2.70 -17.64 9.22
CA THR A 165 -2.20 -16.75 8.18
C THR A 165 -2.97 -17.05 6.90
N SER A 166 -3.68 -16.06 6.36
CA SER A 166 -4.48 -16.27 5.15
C SER A 166 -3.56 -16.63 3.98
N ILE A 167 -3.71 -17.86 3.48
CA ILE A 167 -3.02 -18.38 2.30
C ILE A 167 -3.74 -18.00 1.01
N TYR A 168 -5.02 -17.64 1.10
CA TYR A 168 -5.86 -17.25 -0.02
C TYR A 168 -6.25 -15.77 0.05
N PHE A 169 -6.05 -15.05 -1.06
CA PHE A 169 -6.35 -13.63 -1.15
C PHE A 169 -6.59 -13.18 -2.60
N LYS A 170 -7.26 -12.03 -2.77
CA LYS A 170 -7.55 -11.44 -4.08
C LYS A 170 -6.68 -10.23 -4.33
N VAL A 171 -6.05 -10.17 -5.50
CA VAL A 171 -5.14 -9.08 -5.89
C VAL A 171 -5.56 -8.37 -7.16
N LYS A 172 -5.10 -7.13 -7.31
CA LYS A 172 -5.08 -6.39 -8.57
C LYS A 172 -3.62 -6.24 -9.03
N ALA A 173 -3.30 -6.70 -10.22
CA ALA A 173 -1.97 -6.53 -10.81
C ALA A 173 -1.82 -5.16 -11.49
N SER A 174 -0.61 -4.60 -11.53
CA SER A 174 -0.36 -3.36 -12.28
C SER A 174 -0.48 -3.56 -13.79
N LYS A 175 -0.05 -4.73 -14.28
CA LYS A 175 -0.07 -5.13 -15.70
C LYS A 175 -0.76 -6.48 -15.88
N ASP A 176 -1.27 -6.73 -17.08
CA ASP A 176 -1.87 -8.02 -17.43
C ASP A 176 -0.80 -9.12 -17.35
N ILE A 177 -1.10 -10.21 -16.64
CA ILE A 177 -0.17 -11.33 -16.46
C ILE A 177 -0.47 -12.38 -17.53
N LEU A 178 0.27 -12.32 -18.63
CA LEU A 178 0.20 -13.27 -19.75
C LEU A 178 1.17 -14.44 -19.53
N LEU A 179 0.91 -15.24 -18.49
CA LEU A 179 1.71 -16.43 -18.18
C LEU A 179 0.85 -17.68 -18.30
N ASP A 180 1.46 -18.79 -18.70
CA ASP A 180 0.82 -20.09 -18.60
C ASP A 180 0.67 -20.50 -17.12
N ASP A 181 -0.24 -21.43 -16.86
CA ASP A 181 -0.59 -21.82 -15.48
C ASP A 181 0.56 -22.54 -14.76
N LYS A 182 1.50 -23.14 -15.49
CA LYS A 182 2.67 -23.79 -14.91
C LYS A 182 3.68 -22.75 -14.43
N MET A 183 3.92 -21.70 -15.23
CA MET A 183 4.78 -20.58 -14.89
C MET A 183 4.28 -19.82 -13.67
N LYS A 184 2.96 -19.60 -13.57
CA LYS A 184 2.37 -18.91 -12.41
C LYS A 184 2.59 -19.65 -11.09
N LYS A 185 2.55 -20.98 -11.11
CA LYS A 185 2.76 -21.85 -9.92
C LYS A 185 4.22 -21.99 -9.48
N SER A 186 5.16 -21.48 -10.27
CA SER A 186 6.58 -21.40 -9.88
C SER A 186 6.98 -20.00 -9.41
N MET A 187 6.05 -19.04 -9.38
CA MET A 187 6.34 -17.68 -8.94
C MET A 187 6.31 -17.55 -7.42
N PHE A 188 6.92 -16.48 -6.95
CA PHE A 188 6.93 -16.04 -5.56
C PHE A 188 6.18 -14.73 -5.43
N VAL A 189 5.43 -14.59 -4.35
CA VAL A 189 4.96 -13.29 -3.88
C VAL A 189 5.86 -12.79 -2.76
N ILE A 190 6.27 -11.53 -2.83
CA ILE A 190 7.15 -10.89 -1.87
C ILE A 190 6.46 -9.62 -1.37
N PHE A 191 6.34 -9.47 -0.05
CA PHE A 191 5.77 -8.26 0.55
C PHE A 191 6.69 -7.05 0.39
N LEU A 192 6.13 -5.88 0.10
CA LEU A 192 6.85 -4.62 0.14
C LEU A 192 6.37 -3.72 1.27
N THR A 193 5.11 -3.32 1.21
CA THR A 193 4.55 -2.34 2.15
C THR A 193 3.03 -2.36 2.15
N ASN A 194 2.39 -1.74 3.13
CA ASN A 194 0.95 -1.50 3.14
C ASN A 194 0.66 -0.02 2.85
N ILE A 195 -0.06 0.25 1.76
CA ILE A 195 -0.40 1.63 1.34
C ILE A 195 -1.75 2.11 1.89
N THR A 196 -2.45 1.34 2.72
CA THR A 196 -3.75 1.74 3.29
C THR A 196 -3.69 3.08 4.03
N PRO A 197 -2.67 3.39 4.85
CA PRO A 197 -2.57 4.70 5.48
C PRO A 197 -2.56 5.83 4.44
N ASN A 198 -1.72 5.69 3.42
CA ASN A 198 -1.60 6.67 2.33
C ASN A 198 -2.92 6.80 1.54
N CYS A 199 -3.58 5.69 1.22
CA CYS A 199 -4.91 5.69 0.58
C CYS A 199 -5.95 6.44 1.42
N ARG A 200 -5.94 6.28 2.75
CA ARG A 200 -6.89 6.96 3.64
C ARG A 200 -6.66 8.48 3.65
N ILE A 201 -5.41 8.91 3.66
CA ILE A 201 -5.05 10.33 3.57
C ILE A 201 -5.49 10.86 2.20
N TRP A 202 -5.13 10.17 1.10
CA TRP A 202 -5.51 10.55 -0.26
C TRP A 202 -7.02 10.72 -0.42
N ASN A 203 -7.80 9.75 0.08
CA ASN A 203 -9.25 9.84 0.08
C ASN A 203 -9.75 11.06 0.86
N SER A 204 -9.14 11.37 2.00
CA SER A 204 -9.49 12.55 2.80
C SER A 204 -9.21 13.86 2.06
N LEU A 205 -8.16 13.90 1.22
CA LEU A 205 -7.86 15.05 0.36
C LEU A 205 -8.88 15.25 -0.78
N HIS A 206 -9.56 14.18 -1.20
CA HIS A 206 -10.54 14.19 -2.30
C HIS A 206 -12.00 14.16 -1.84
N MET A 207 -12.25 13.95 -0.55
CA MET A 207 -13.60 13.94 0.02
C MET A 207 -14.15 15.36 0.16
N SER A 208 -15.34 15.59 -0.38
CA SER A 208 -16.16 16.77 -0.12
C SER A 208 -16.87 16.67 1.24
N GLY A 209 -16.09 16.43 2.31
CA GLY A 209 -16.58 16.29 3.68
C GLY A 209 -17.21 17.58 4.24
N ASN A 210 -17.28 17.73 5.56
CA ASN A 210 -17.79 18.96 6.18
C ASN A 210 -16.79 20.12 6.00
N LEU A 211 -16.78 20.71 4.81
CA LEU A 211 -15.90 21.81 4.42
C LEU A 211 -16.06 23.01 5.35
N LYS A 212 -17.20 23.17 6.04
CA LYS A 212 -17.45 24.25 6.99
C LYS A 212 -16.45 24.28 8.16
N ILE A 213 -15.98 23.12 8.61
CA ILE A 213 -14.96 23.05 9.68
C ILE A 213 -13.62 23.52 9.13
N ILE A 214 -13.26 23.05 7.93
CA ILE A 214 -11.99 23.40 7.28
C ILE A 214 -11.99 24.88 6.90
N GLU A 215 -13.06 25.39 6.31
CA GLU A 215 -13.26 26.82 6.05
C GLU A 215 -13.15 27.63 7.33
N LYS A 216 -13.78 27.19 8.43
CA LYS A 216 -13.67 27.89 9.71
C LYS A 216 -12.23 27.91 10.23
N VAL A 217 -11.48 26.81 10.09
CA VAL A 217 -10.08 26.67 10.48
C VAL A 217 -9.13 27.47 9.56
N LEU A 218 -9.41 27.52 8.26
CA LEU A 218 -8.60 28.28 7.28
C LEU A 218 -8.87 29.78 7.37
N CYS A 219 -10.12 30.18 7.63
CA CYS A 219 -10.54 31.58 7.75
C CYS A 219 -10.35 32.15 9.17
N THR A 220 -9.98 31.33 10.16
CA THR A 220 -9.46 31.86 11.42
C THR A 220 -8.03 32.26 11.16
N ASN A 221 -7.81 33.53 10.75
CA ASN A 221 -6.78 34.42 11.30
C ASN A 221 -6.71 35.76 10.56
N HIS A 222 -7.33 36.79 11.14
CA HIS A 222 -6.61 38.03 11.36
C HIS A 222 -5.95 37.94 12.74
N GLY A 223 -4.83 37.23 12.81
CA GLY A 223 -4.00 37.11 14.02
C GLY A 223 -4.12 35.77 14.75
N VAL A 224 -2.96 35.15 15.01
CA VAL A 224 -2.70 33.92 15.78
C VAL A 224 -2.68 32.62 14.96
N GLY A 225 -1.56 32.40 14.28
CA GLY A 225 -1.18 31.14 13.61
C GLY A 225 -1.15 29.92 14.54
N ILE A 226 -2.33 29.37 14.84
CA ILE A 226 -2.51 28.11 15.55
C ILE A 226 -3.36 27.20 14.65
N LEU A 227 -2.73 26.64 13.61
CA LEU A 227 -2.93 25.25 13.23
C LEU A 227 -1.85 24.80 12.24
N LYS A 228 -0.58 25.09 12.54
CA LYS A 228 0.48 24.17 12.11
C LYS A 228 0.17 22.85 12.85
N MET A 229 0.12 21.74 12.14
CA MET A 229 0.41 20.39 12.65
C MET A 229 -0.63 19.42 13.22
N ILE A 230 -1.94 19.68 13.33
CA ILE A 230 -2.76 18.71 14.09
C ILE A 230 -3.22 17.47 13.29
N PHE A 231 -3.45 17.57 11.98
CA PHE A 231 -4.03 16.41 11.24
C PHE A 231 -3.04 15.68 10.33
N VAL A 232 -2.11 16.39 9.70
CA VAL A 232 -1.12 15.77 8.80
C VAL A 232 0.18 15.49 9.53
N ASP A 233 0.68 16.41 10.36
CA ASP A 233 1.93 16.19 11.10
C ASP A 233 1.81 15.14 12.21
N LEU A 234 0.64 14.87 12.79
CA LEU A 234 0.51 13.71 13.70
C LEU A 234 0.66 12.37 12.95
N ILE A 235 0.26 12.33 11.68
CA ILE A 235 0.44 11.16 10.81
C ILE A 235 1.89 11.10 10.29
N PHE A 236 2.44 12.24 9.88
CA PHE A 236 3.83 12.39 9.43
C PHE A 236 4.81 12.08 10.55
N ILE A 237 4.57 12.51 11.80
CA ILE A 237 5.40 12.21 12.99
C ILE A 237 5.32 10.71 13.31
N VAL A 238 4.15 10.07 13.19
CA VAL A 238 4.04 8.62 13.40
C VAL A 238 4.78 7.83 12.32
N LEU A 239 4.75 8.28 11.06
CA LEU A 239 5.45 7.62 9.94
C LEU A 239 6.97 7.90 9.94
N THR A 240 7.39 9.12 10.25
CA THR A 240 8.82 9.45 10.40
C THR A 240 9.44 8.85 11.66
N LEU A 241 8.73 8.76 12.80
CA LEU A 241 9.22 8.03 13.97
C LEU A 241 9.34 6.52 13.70
N HIS A 242 8.47 5.94 12.87
CA HIS A 242 8.59 4.53 12.50
C HIS A 242 9.81 4.27 11.59
N LEU A 243 10.12 5.20 10.68
CA LEU A 243 11.32 5.15 9.85
C LEU A 243 12.61 5.43 10.65
N LEU A 244 12.58 6.37 11.61
CA LEU A 244 13.72 6.66 12.48
C LEU A 244 14.04 5.48 13.44
N MET A 245 13.02 4.85 14.01
CA MET A 245 13.21 3.69 14.90
C MET A 245 13.70 2.43 14.16
N CYS A 246 13.46 2.31 12.85
CA CYS A 246 14.08 1.25 12.03
C CYS A 246 15.55 1.52 11.69
N TRP A 247 15.98 2.79 11.68
CA TRP A 247 17.38 3.16 11.41
C TRP A 247 18.29 2.92 12.63
N ASP A 248 17.83 3.26 13.85
CA ASP A 248 18.66 3.15 15.06
C ASP A 248 18.94 1.70 15.50
N THR A 249 18.12 0.72 15.13
CA THR A 249 18.40 -0.70 15.44
C THR A 249 19.45 -1.36 14.53
N SER A 250 20.05 -0.64 13.58
CA SER A 250 21.12 -1.18 12.71
C SER A 250 22.53 -0.71 13.09
N CYS A 251 22.68 0.07 14.17
CA CYS A 251 23.95 0.64 14.61
C CYS A 251 24.28 0.35 16.09
N THR A 252 23.87 -0.78 16.64
CA THR A 252 24.46 -1.34 17.87
C THR A 252 24.20 -2.84 17.93
N GLU A 253 25.09 -3.61 17.30
CA GLU A 253 25.67 -4.91 17.74
C GLU A 253 26.33 -5.62 16.55
#